data_AF-A0A944YC53-F1
#
_entry.id   AF-A0A944YC53-F1
#
_cell.length_a   1.000
_cell.length_b   1.000
_cell.length_c   1.000
_cell.angle_alpha   90.00
_cell.angle_beta   90.00
_cell.angle_gamma   90.00
#
_symmetry.space_group_name_H-M   'P 1'
#
loop_
_entity.id
_entity.type
_entity.pdbx_description
1 polymer ?
#
loop_
_entity_poly.entity_id
_entity_poly.type
_entity_poly.pdbx_seq_one_letter_code
_entity_poly.pdbx_strand_id
1 'polypeptide(L)'
;MSTSTPINIALIAGPITGHPKDAHEYEKAITLIKHCLESSPNAPDMEISAHYGGWPMEPEVLNRADTILLVSDGSDQDESMHPFYRDDRFAILKQQMDRGCGIMLLHWSTFHPARHHDDITEWIGGYFDYETGPGPRKWFSKIQTWEDTVQLATPNHPILKGVKPFKLKDEYYYNIKFRKSDPGLLPILKVTPPDQTQPDTVGWAVERANGSRGFGFTGGHFHDSWWIPDFRRMLLNAIVWTTGHDVPELGIESDLSPRYRTMILTGNNHPAHDWKKTTAALIHTVELDPRNLAHVTESPEKWLLENDPSDYDLLIMNYCNWKSSGWNREAQERLRNYIEAGGGLAVIHFGNGAFHPSLPEAKNSDWPGYRDLVRRVWDHHGDSAHDPYGDFKVIISQVKHPITRGLKNFDTTDELYFQQAGKDPVQALAYAFSKVTRKPEPMAWAYQVGKGRVFQTLLGHSNKSIHQAANLIQRGATWAAHQKPLTFAPPRAVAQNAIFRNGSQWRPEP
;
A
#
# COMPACT_ATOMS: atom_id res chain seq x y z
N MET A 1 32.92 -14.14 -12.26
CA MET A 1 31.87 -13.78 -11.29
C MET A 1 30.97 -14.99 -11.18
N SER A 2 30.90 -15.63 -10.01
CA SER A 2 30.03 -16.79 -9.82
C SER A 2 28.59 -16.30 -9.87
N THR A 3 27.86 -16.66 -10.94
CA THR A 3 26.43 -16.38 -11.08
C THR A 3 25.66 -17.38 -10.22
N SER A 4 25.59 -17.14 -8.91
CA SER A 4 24.66 -17.88 -8.06
C SER A 4 23.23 -17.56 -8.51
N THR A 5 22.38 -18.59 -8.63
CA THR A 5 20.95 -18.40 -8.90
C THR A 5 20.35 -17.48 -7.84
N PRO A 6 19.52 -16.48 -8.23
CA PRO A 6 18.89 -15.59 -7.27
C PRO A 6 17.93 -16.34 -6.35
N ILE A 7 17.78 -15.86 -5.12
CA ILE A 7 16.87 -16.39 -4.12
C ILE A 7 15.43 -16.06 -4.52
N ASN A 8 14.53 -17.03 -4.51
CA ASN A 8 13.13 -16.85 -4.88
C ASN A 8 12.25 -16.71 -3.64
N ILE A 9 11.53 -15.59 -3.52
CA ILE A 9 10.66 -15.31 -2.37
C ILE A 9 9.22 -15.14 -2.86
N ALA A 10 8.30 -15.88 -2.25
CA ALA A 10 6.87 -15.70 -2.46
C ALA A 10 6.25 -15.02 -1.23
N LEU A 11 5.74 -13.80 -1.44
CA LEU A 11 5.03 -13.03 -0.42
C LEU A 11 3.53 -13.07 -0.72
N ILE A 12 2.72 -13.52 0.23
CA ILE A 12 1.28 -13.73 0.04
C ILE A 12 0.51 -12.91 1.08
N ALA A 13 -0.34 -12.00 0.61
CA ALA A 13 -1.30 -11.26 1.43
C ALA A 13 -2.70 -11.86 1.26
N GLY A 14 -3.35 -12.21 2.37
CA GLY A 14 -4.77 -12.54 2.42
C GLY A 14 -5.67 -11.36 2.03
N PRO A 15 -6.95 -11.61 1.73
CA PRO A 15 -7.93 -10.53 1.57
C PRO A 15 -8.17 -9.83 2.91
N ILE A 16 -8.54 -8.55 2.86
CA ILE A 16 -8.97 -7.80 4.05
C ILE A 16 -10.46 -8.05 4.28
N THR A 17 -10.83 -8.64 5.42
CA THR A 17 -12.19 -9.17 5.67
C THR A 17 -13.04 -8.39 6.66
N GLY A 18 -12.48 -7.45 7.46
CA GLY A 18 -13.33 -6.62 8.33
C GLY A 18 -12.71 -5.89 9.51
N HIS A 19 -11.41 -6.08 9.81
CA HIS A 19 -10.75 -5.38 10.92
C HIS A 19 -10.77 -3.84 10.74
N PRO A 20 -10.66 -3.04 11.82
CA PRO A 20 -10.52 -1.58 11.69
C PRO A 20 -9.37 -1.17 10.76
N LYS A 21 -9.48 0.03 10.16
CA LYS A 21 -8.38 0.63 9.39
C LYS A 21 -7.12 0.69 10.25
N ASP A 22 -5.96 0.48 9.62
CA ASP A 22 -4.64 0.39 10.25
C ASP A 22 -4.39 -0.87 11.10
N ALA A 23 -5.41 -1.72 11.31
CA ALA A 23 -5.24 -3.09 11.76
C ALA A 23 -5.27 -4.05 10.56
N HIS A 24 -4.42 -5.08 10.62
CA HIS A 24 -4.41 -6.21 9.66
C HIS A 24 -4.28 -5.76 8.20
N GLU A 25 -3.39 -4.80 7.96
CA GLU A 25 -3.14 -4.22 6.64
C GLU A 25 -2.23 -5.14 5.79
N TYR A 26 -2.68 -6.36 5.49
CA TYR A 26 -1.87 -7.42 4.87
C TYR A 26 -1.25 -7.02 3.54
N GLU A 27 -2.06 -6.44 2.65
CA GLU A 27 -1.63 -6.02 1.31
C GLU A 27 -0.60 -4.88 1.40
N LYS A 28 -0.77 -3.96 2.35
CA LYS A 28 0.21 -2.91 2.64
C LYS A 28 1.49 -3.48 3.23
N ALA A 29 1.39 -4.44 4.16
CA ALA A 29 2.54 -5.11 4.76
C ALA A 29 3.41 -5.80 3.70
N ILE A 30 2.82 -6.63 2.83
CA ILE A 30 3.55 -7.29 1.73
C ILE A 30 4.16 -6.27 0.77
N THR A 31 3.45 -5.17 0.48
CA THR A 31 3.96 -4.10 -0.37
C THR A 31 5.20 -3.43 0.24
N LEU A 32 5.18 -3.15 1.55
CA LEU A 32 6.33 -2.58 2.26
C LEU A 32 7.50 -3.55 2.34
N ILE A 33 7.26 -4.82 2.67
CA ILE A 33 8.31 -5.85 2.74
C ILE A 33 9.03 -5.96 1.40
N LYS A 34 8.28 -6.12 0.30
CA LYS A 34 8.85 -6.20 -1.04
C LYS A 34 9.68 -4.95 -1.36
N HIS A 35 9.11 -3.77 -1.10
CA HIS A 35 9.82 -2.52 -1.34
C HIS A 35 11.13 -2.43 -0.56
N CYS A 36 11.10 -2.76 0.73
CA CYS A 36 12.28 -2.69 1.59
C CYS A 36 13.38 -3.66 1.15
N LEU A 37 13.04 -4.91 0.81
CA LEU A 37 14.01 -5.89 0.31
C LEU A 37 14.61 -5.45 -1.03
N GLU A 38 13.80 -5.04 -2.00
CA GLU A 38 14.29 -4.62 -3.33
C GLU A 38 15.12 -3.34 -3.29
N SER A 39 14.84 -2.44 -2.34
CA SER A 39 15.59 -1.19 -2.18
C SER A 39 16.83 -1.32 -1.28
N SER A 40 16.99 -2.49 -0.64
CA SER A 40 18.06 -2.68 0.34
C SER A 40 19.42 -2.73 -0.34
N PRO A 41 20.41 -1.93 0.11
CA PRO A 41 21.74 -1.94 -0.50
C PRO A 41 22.56 -3.20 -0.15
N ASN A 42 22.14 -3.96 0.87
CA ASN A 42 22.86 -5.13 1.37
C ASN A 42 22.02 -6.42 1.37
N ALA A 43 20.83 -6.41 0.77
CA ALA A 43 20.09 -7.64 0.52
C ALA A 43 20.86 -8.53 -0.47
N PRO A 44 20.81 -9.86 -0.30
CA PRO A 44 21.34 -10.79 -1.30
C PRO A 44 20.55 -10.68 -2.62
N ASP A 45 21.09 -11.26 -3.69
CA ASP A 45 20.39 -11.31 -4.97
C ASP A 45 19.10 -12.12 -4.87
N MET A 46 17.96 -11.48 -5.20
CA MET A 46 16.62 -11.97 -4.89
C MET A 46 15.62 -11.69 -6.03
N GLU A 47 14.84 -12.70 -6.39
CA GLU A 47 13.60 -12.56 -7.16
C GLU A 47 12.41 -12.63 -6.20
N ILE A 48 11.72 -11.50 -6.00
CA ILE A 48 10.62 -11.38 -5.04
C ILE A 48 9.30 -11.27 -5.79
N SER A 49 8.38 -12.18 -5.52
CA SER A 49 7.01 -12.14 -6.05
C SER A 49 6.02 -11.77 -4.94
N ALA A 50 5.10 -10.85 -5.21
CA ALA A 50 4.06 -10.42 -4.27
C ALA A 50 2.69 -10.79 -4.84
N HIS A 51 1.90 -11.50 -4.04
CA HIS A 51 0.61 -12.07 -4.40
C HIS A 51 -0.44 -11.55 -3.44
N TYR A 52 -1.56 -11.09 -3.99
CA TYR A 52 -2.64 -10.41 -3.27
C TYR A 52 -3.94 -11.22 -3.43
N GLY A 53 -4.86 -11.12 -2.47
CA GLY A 53 -6.11 -11.89 -2.48
C GLY A 53 -5.95 -13.34 -1.99
N GLY A 54 -4.86 -13.64 -1.30
CA GLY A 54 -4.64 -14.88 -0.55
C GLY A 54 -3.88 -15.97 -1.29
N TRP A 55 -3.69 -15.90 -2.61
CA TRP A 55 -2.96 -16.93 -3.34
C TRP A 55 -2.32 -16.41 -4.63
N PRO A 56 -1.19 -16.97 -5.08
CA PRO A 56 -0.65 -16.66 -6.40
C PRO A 56 -1.65 -16.98 -7.51
N MET A 57 -1.80 -16.07 -8.47
CA MET A 57 -2.57 -16.34 -9.69
C MET A 57 -1.94 -17.46 -10.53
N GLU A 58 -0.61 -17.58 -10.47
CA GLU A 58 0.19 -18.63 -11.10
C GLU A 58 0.88 -19.44 -9.98
N PRO A 59 0.25 -20.51 -9.46
CA PRO A 59 0.77 -21.27 -8.32
C PRO A 59 2.15 -21.89 -8.55
N GLU A 60 2.57 -22.04 -9.80
CA GLU A 60 3.88 -22.56 -10.19
C GLU A 60 5.05 -21.73 -9.64
N VAL A 61 4.81 -20.46 -9.28
CA VAL A 61 5.80 -19.64 -8.56
C VAL A 61 6.25 -20.30 -7.24
N LEU A 62 5.37 -21.07 -6.59
CA LEU A 62 5.68 -21.75 -5.33
C LEU A 62 6.65 -22.92 -5.54
N ASN A 63 6.70 -23.51 -6.74
CA ASN A 63 7.62 -24.63 -7.05
C ASN A 63 9.09 -24.22 -7.04
N ARG A 64 9.37 -22.92 -7.20
CA ARG A 64 10.73 -22.36 -7.15
C ARG A 64 11.01 -21.53 -5.90
N ALA A 65 10.02 -21.28 -5.04
CA ALA A 65 10.21 -20.47 -3.85
C ALA A 65 11.20 -21.14 -2.88
N ASP A 66 12.18 -20.38 -2.40
CA ASP A 66 13.06 -20.75 -1.30
C ASP A 66 12.40 -20.46 0.05
N THR A 67 11.53 -19.44 0.11
CA THR A 67 10.64 -19.21 1.25
C THR A 67 9.27 -18.68 0.83
N ILE A 68 8.26 -18.99 1.63
CA ILE A 68 6.88 -18.48 1.51
C ILE A 68 6.53 -17.71 2.78
N LEU A 69 6.22 -16.41 2.63
CA LEU A 69 5.60 -15.60 3.68
C LEU A 69 4.09 -15.51 3.44
N LEU A 70 3.30 -15.85 4.45
CA LEU A 70 1.86 -15.56 4.48
C LEU A 70 1.54 -14.54 5.59
N VAL A 71 0.76 -13.52 5.22
CA VAL A 71 0.08 -12.63 6.15
C VAL A 71 -1.40 -12.58 5.76
N SER A 72 -2.28 -13.10 6.61
CA SER A 72 -3.71 -13.24 6.33
C SER A 72 -4.52 -13.41 7.60
N ASP A 73 -5.83 -13.52 7.44
CA ASP A 73 -6.73 -14.07 8.43
C ASP A 73 -6.35 -15.50 8.84
N GLY A 74 -6.85 -15.88 10.01
CA GLY A 74 -6.84 -17.23 10.56
C GLY A 74 -8.04 -18.08 10.16
N SER A 75 -8.07 -19.33 10.62
CA SER A 75 -9.16 -20.29 10.33
C SER A 75 -10.22 -20.40 11.44
N ASP A 76 -10.15 -19.60 12.51
CA ASP A 76 -10.98 -19.77 13.71
C ASP A 76 -12.44 -19.33 13.58
N GLN A 77 -12.71 -18.38 12.67
CA GLN A 77 -14.07 -17.90 12.41
C GLN A 77 -14.72 -18.64 11.24
N ASP A 78 -13.98 -18.75 10.13
CA ASP A 78 -14.34 -19.50 8.93
C ASP A 78 -13.03 -20.00 8.31
N GLU A 79 -12.92 -21.31 8.20
CA GLU A 79 -11.73 -21.98 7.70
C GLU A 79 -11.34 -21.54 6.27
N SER A 80 -12.32 -21.16 5.45
CA SER A 80 -12.10 -20.72 4.07
C SER A 80 -11.45 -19.32 3.95
N MET A 81 -11.37 -18.57 5.05
CA MET A 81 -10.67 -17.28 5.11
C MET A 81 -9.16 -17.46 5.18
N HIS A 82 -8.68 -18.53 5.81
CA HIS A 82 -7.26 -18.84 5.80
C HIS A 82 -6.87 -19.42 4.43
N PRO A 83 -5.88 -18.83 3.73
CA PRO A 83 -5.61 -19.23 2.35
C PRO A 83 -5.08 -20.67 2.14
N PHE A 84 -4.69 -21.37 3.20
CA PHE A 84 -4.16 -22.74 3.13
C PHE A 84 -5.29 -23.75 2.98
N TYR A 85 -6.48 -23.47 3.51
CA TYR A 85 -7.58 -24.45 3.62
C TYR A 85 -8.64 -24.26 2.53
N ARG A 86 -8.21 -23.80 1.36
CA ARG A 86 -9.03 -23.71 0.16
C ARG A 86 -8.50 -24.69 -0.88
N ASP A 87 -9.41 -25.38 -1.55
CA ASP A 87 -9.09 -26.30 -2.65
C ASP A 87 -7.98 -27.31 -2.24
N ASP A 88 -6.95 -27.48 -3.07
CA ASP A 88 -5.79 -28.36 -2.85
C ASP A 88 -4.55 -27.63 -2.31
N ARG A 89 -4.70 -26.39 -1.85
CA ARG A 89 -3.57 -25.51 -1.49
C ARG A 89 -2.70 -26.03 -0.36
N PHE A 90 -3.30 -26.67 0.64
CA PHE A 90 -2.53 -27.30 1.72
C PHE A 90 -1.61 -28.42 1.20
N ALA A 91 -2.08 -29.22 0.24
CA ALA A 91 -1.27 -30.27 -0.36
C ALA A 91 -0.11 -29.68 -1.21
N ILE A 92 -0.38 -28.60 -1.95
CA ILE A 92 0.64 -27.86 -2.68
C ILE A 92 1.72 -27.32 -1.73
N LEU A 93 1.32 -26.73 -0.60
CA LEU A 93 2.26 -26.24 0.42
C LEU A 93 3.07 -27.36 1.02
N LYS A 94 2.43 -28.48 1.36
CA LYS A 94 3.12 -29.65 1.88
C LYS A 94 4.21 -30.12 0.92
N GLN A 95 3.95 -30.15 -0.38
CA GLN A 95 4.96 -30.48 -1.38
C GLN A 95 6.16 -29.52 -1.33
N GLN A 96 5.93 -28.22 -1.12
CA GLN A 96 7.02 -27.25 -0.97
C GLN A 96 7.79 -27.45 0.33
N MET A 97 7.09 -27.73 1.44
CA MET A 97 7.71 -27.99 2.74
C MET A 97 8.54 -29.28 2.72
N ASP A 98 8.10 -30.31 2.00
CA ASP A 98 8.83 -31.56 1.78
C ASP A 98 10.06 -31.33 0.89
N ARG A 99 9.96 -30.42 -0.11
CA ARG A 99 11.08 -29.99 -0.97
C ARG A 99 12.17 -29.22 -0.21
N GLY A 100 11.85 -28.67 0.96
CA GLY A 100 12.77 -27.87 1.77
C GLY A 100 12.58 -26.35 1.62
N CYS A 101 11.43 -25.91 1.09
CA CYS A 101 11.05 -24.50 1.11
C CYS A 101 10.85 -24.03 2.56
N GLY A 102 11.39 -22.86 2.89
CA GLY A 102 11.12 -22.19 4.15
C GLY A 102 9.71 -21.60 4.20
N ILE A 103 9.26 -21.29 5.42
CA ILE A 103 7.94 -20.71 5.62
C ILE A 103 7.92 -19.70 6.77
N MET A 104 7.09 -18.69 6.62
CA MET A 104 6.88 -17.66 7.62
C MET A 104 5.38 -17.33 7.74
N LEU A 105 4.85 -17.39 8.97
CA LEU A 105 3.48 -17.00 9.28
C LEU A 105 3.47 -15.87 10.31
N LEU A 106 2.66 -14.85 10.05
CA LEU A 106 2.54 -13.66 10.88
C LEU A 106 1.14 -13.47 11.44
N HIS A 107 1.07 -13.12 12.72
CA HIS A 107 -0.14 -12.74 13.42
C HIS A 107 -1.27 -13.75 13.17
N TRP A 108 -2.44 -13.30 12.69
CA TRP A 108 -3.64 -14.12 12.57
C TRP A 108 -3.49 -15.34 11.65
N SER A 109 -2.53 -15.32 10.71
CA SER A 109 -2.20 -16.49 9.88
C SER A 109 -1.60 -17.67 10.65
N THR A 110 -1.33 -17.54 11.96
CA THR A 110 -0.88 -18.63 12.84
C THR A 110 -2.02 -19.47 13.43
N PHE A 111 -3.26 -19.19 13.04
CA PHE A 111 -4.46 -19.86 13.54
C PHE A 111 -4.79 -21.00 12.59
N HIS A 112 -4.60 -22.23 13.04
CA HIS A 112 -4.81 -23.42 12.24
C HIS A 112 -5.73 -24.43 12.96
N PRO A 113 -6.54 -25.21 12.23
CA PRO A 113 -7.43 -26.21 12.80
C PRO A 113 -6.63 -27.37 13.39
N ALA A 114 -7.19 -28.04 14.40
CA ALA A 114 -6.49 -29.08 15.16
C ALA A 114 -5.95 -30.22 14.28
N ARG A 115 -6.65 -30.54 13.19
CA ARG A 115 -6.23 -31.62 12.27
C ARG A 115 -4.91 -31.33 11.52
N HIS A 116 -4.40 -30.10 11.55
CA HIS A 116 -3.15 -29.70 10.91
C HIS A 116 -2.08 -29.22 11.91
N HIS A 117 -2.33 -29.30 13.23
CA HIS A 117 -1.39 -28.80 14.25
C HIS A 117 -0.02 -29.49 14.18
N ASP A 118 0.03 -30.79 13.87
CA ASP A 118 1.29 -31.52 13.71
C ASP A 118 2.09 -31.03 12.50
N ASP A 119 1.42 -30.84 11.35
CA ASP A 119 2.04 -30.29 10.13
C ASP A 119 2.58 -28.88 10.38
N ILE A 120 1.76 -27.99 10.94
CA ILE A 120 2.13 -26.60 11.18
C ILE A 120 3.27 -26.50 12.20
N THR A 121 3.24 -27.32 13.23
CA THR A 121 4.32 -27.38 14.22
C THR A 121 5.61 -27.89 13.61
N GLU A 122 5.56 -28.81 12.64
CA GLU A 122 6.72 -29.19 11.83
C GLU A 122 7.20 -28.05 10.95
N TRP A 123 6.31 -27.25 10.37
CA TRP A 123 6.70 -26.23 9.41
C TRP A 123 7.24 -24.95 10.06
N ILE A 124 6.57 -24.46 11.10
CA ILE A 124 6.90 -23.19 11.76
C ILE A 124 7.17 -23.31 13.26
N GLY A 125 7.05 -24.48 13.88
CA GLY A 125 7.44 -24.72 15.27
C GLY A 125 6.37 -24.45 16.33
N GLY A 126 5.35 -23.66 16.02
CA GLY A 126 4.26 -23.35 16.95
C GLY A 126 3.06 -22.69 16.28
N TYR A 127 1.94 -22.61 16.99
CA TYR A 127 0.66 -22.11 16.46
C TYR A 127 -0.25 -21.56 17.57
N PHE A 128 -1.24 -20.76 17.17
CA PHE A 128 -2.34 -20.34 18.04
C PHE A 128 -3.38 -21.45 18.16
N ASP A 129 -3.60 -21.94 19.37
CA ASP A 129 -4.55 -23.03 19.63
C ASP A 129 -5.92 -22.48 20.04
N TYR A 130 -6.84 -22.45 19.07
CA TYR A 130 -8.21 -21.99 19.24
C TYR A 130 -9.23 -23.13 19.45
N GLU A 131 -8.82 -24.41 19.49
CA GLU A 131 -9.76 -25.54 19.50
C GLU A 131 -9.67 -26.45 20.73
N THR A 132 -8.55 -26.44 21.47
CA THR A 132 -8.30 -27.44 22.54
C THR A 132 -8.30 -26.89 23.97
N GLY A 133 -8.54 -25.59 24.14
CA GLY A 133 -8.53 -24.92 25.45
C GLY A 133 -9.75 -25.19 26.32
N PRO A 134 -9.64 -24.88 27.62
CA PRO A 134 -10.76 -24.99 28.55
C PRO A 134 -11.78 -23.86 28.32
N GLY A 135 -13.07 -24.20 28.39
CA GLY A 135 -14.17 -23.23 28.36
C GLY A 135 -14.92 -23.14 27.02
N PRO A 136 -15.96 -22.29 26.94
CA PRO A 136 -16.90 -22.30 25.82
C PRO A 136 -16.30 -21.83 24.49
N ARG A 137 -15.27 -20.97 24.53
CA ARG A 137 -14.52 -20.54 23.34
C ARG A 137 -13.49 -21.57 22.87
N LYS A 138 -13.13 -22.55 23.71
CA LYS A 138 -12.10 -23.56 23.43
C LYS A 138 -10.71 -23.04 23.08
N TRP A 139 -10.41 -21.77 23.36
CA TRP A 139 -9.08 -21.21 23.10
C TRP A 139 -8.12 -21.58 24.24
N PHE A 140 -7.03 -22.28 23.90
CA PHE A 140 -5.93 -22.52 24.82
C PHE A 140 -4.97 -21.33 24.82
N SER A 141 -4.63 -20.85 23.62
CA SER A 141 -3.86 -19.63 23.45
C SER A 141 -4.72 -18.40 23.79
N LYS A 142 -4.07 -17.33 24.21
CA LYS A 142 -4.70 -16.09 24.66
C LYS A 142 -4.27 -14.93 23.77
N ILE A 143 -5.13 -13.91 23.70
CA ILE A 143 -4.92 -12.69 22.91
C ILE A 143 -5.14 -11.50 23.81
N GLN A 144 -4.24 -10.53 23.78
CA GLN A 144 -4.44 -9.23 24.41
C GLN A 144 -3.63 -8.14 23.69
N THR A 145 -4.13 -6.91 23.71
CA THR A 145 -3.39 -5.73 23.23
C THR A 145 -2.70 -5.01 24.38
N TRP A 146 -1.39 -4.80 24.28
CA TRP A 146 -0.64 -3.96 25.22
C TRP A 146 0.65 -3.43 24.57
N GLU A 147 1.34 -2.53 25.28
CA GLU A 147 2.68 -2.07 24.91
C GLU A 147 3.71 -2.67 25.86
N ASP A 148 4.80 -3.21 25.30
CA ASP A 148 5.94 -3.72 26.05
C ASP A 148 7.25 -3.42 25.32
N THR A 149 8.38 -3.54 26.02
CA THR A 149 9.70 -3.60 25.40
C THR A 149 10.03 -5.06 25.09
N VAL A 150 10.19 -5.38 23.80
CA VAL A 150 10.45 -6.77 23.40
C VAL A 150 11.80 -7.24 23.93
N GLN A 151 11.81 -8.45 24.48
CA GLN A 151 13.01 -9.12 24.96
C GLN A 151 13.58 -10.00 23.85
N LEU A 152 14.86 -9.78 23.53
CA LEU A 152 15.60 -10.57 22.55
C LEU A 152 16.05 -11.89 23.19
N ALA A 153 15.32 -12.97 22.94
CA ALA A 153 15.48 -14.22 23.69
C ALA A 153 16.72 -15.03 23.28
N THR A 154 17.10 -14.96 22.00
CA THR A 154 18.31 -15.63 21.47
C THR A 154 19.19 -14.62 20.70
N PRO A 155 19.89 -13.70 21.38
CA PRO A 155 20.56 -12.55 20.74
C PRO A 155 21.54 -12.89 19.61
N ASN A 156 22.14 -14.08 19.64
CA ASN A 156 23.09 -14.54 18.63
C ASN A 156 22.42 -15.17 17.40
N HIS A 157 21.08 -15.33 17.40
CA HIS A 157 20.36 -15.91 16.27
C HIS A 157 20.45 -14.98 15.04
N PRO A 158 20.65 -15.49 13.81
CA PRO A 158 20.78 -14.66 12.61
C PRO A 158 19.64 -13.66 12.39
N ILE A 159 18.41 -14.01 12.79
CA ILE A 159 17.23 -13.12 12.72
C ILE A 159 17.44 -11.82 13.52
N LEU A 160 18.22 -11.87 14.60
CA LEU A 160 18.46 -10.73 15.49
C LEU A 160 19.74 -9.94 15.16
N LYS A 161 20.43 -10.26 14.06
CA LYS A 161 21.58 -9.47 13.59
C LYS A 161 21.18 -8.00 13.38
N GLY A 162 21.87 -7.11 14.08
CA GLY A 162 21.62 -5.68 14.07
C GLY A 162 20.30 -5.23 14.72
N VAL A 163 19.51 -6.13 15.31
CA VAL A 163 18.25 -5.79 15.99
C VAL A 163 18.55 -5.41 17.44
N LYS A 164 18.05 -4.25 17.87
CA LYS A 164 18.09 -3.79 19.27
C LYS A 164 16.73 -4.00 19.92
N PRO A 165 16.63 -4.07 21.27
CA PRO A 165 15.34 -4.04 21.95
C PRO A 165 14.54 -2.80 21.55
N PHE A 166 13.24 -2.97 21.30
CA PHE A 166 12.34 -1.90 20.89
C PHE A 166 11.01 -1.97 21.65
N LYS A 167 10.35 -0.83 21.80
CA LYS A 167 8.97 -0.78 22.30
C LYS A 167 8.01 -1.10 21.19
N LEU A 168 7.02 -1.94 21.48
CA LEU A 168 6.00 -2.32 20.52
C LEU A 168 4.65 -2.42 21.24
N LYS A 169 3.70 -1.59 20.80
CA LYS A 169 2.29 -1.78 21.07
C LYS A 169 1.72 -2.71 20.02
N ASP A 170 1.21 -3.86 20.44
CA ASP A 170 0.63 -4.85 19.53
C ASP A 170 -0.52 -5.60 20.20
N GLU A 171 -1.27 -6.33 19.37
CA GLU A 171 -2.10 -7.43 19.83
C GLU A 171 -1.24 -8.70 19.81
N TYR A 172 -0.72 -9.09 20.96
CA TYR A 172 0.11 -10.28 21.08
C TYR A 172 -0.75 -11.50 21.38
N TYR A 173 -0.25 -12.63 20.91
CA TYR A 173 -0.77 -13.93 21.29
C TYR A 173 0.22 -14.61 22.22
N TYR A 174 -0.29 -15.21 23.28
CA TYR A 174 0.52 -15.84 24.30
C TYR A 174 -0.13 -17.15 24.74
N ASN A 175 0.57 -17.98 25.50
CA ASN A 175 0.31 -19.41 25.62
C ASN A 175 0.29 -20.10 24.24
N ILE A 176 1.30 -19.79 23.41
CA ILE A 176 1.47 -20.45 22.11
C ILE A 176 1.83 -21.93 22.33
N LYS A 177 1.23 -22.82 21.52
CA LYS A 177 1.60 -24.23 21.51
C LYS A 177 2.87 -24.40 20.69
N PHE A 178 3.86 -25.04 21.29
CA PHE A 178 5.13 -25.38 20.66
C PHE A 178 5.34 -26.89 20.66
N ARG A 179 6.20 -27.37 19.76
CA ARG A 179 6.69 -28.75 19.83
C ARG A 179 7.37 -29.01 21.18
N LYS A 180 7.01 -30.11 21.82
CA LYS A 180 7.69 -30.56 23.05
C LYS A 180 9.09 -31.06 22.72
N SER A 181 10.09 -30.58 23.46
CA SER A 181 11.48 -31.07 23.41
C SER A 181 12.13 -30.97 22.01
N ASP A 182 11.83 -29.91 21.26
CA ASP A 182 12.46 -29.65 19.96
C ASP A 182 13.75 -28.82 20.12
N PRO A 183 14.94 -29.40 19.86
CA PRO A 183 16.19 -28.66 19.93
C PRO A 183 16.37 -27.65 18.78
N GLY A 184 15.61 -27.79 17.69
CA GLY A 184 15.63 -26.88 16.54
C GLY A 184 14.76 -25.63 16.76
N LEU A 185 13.87 -25.64 17.74
CA LEU A 185 13.00 -24.52 18.09
C LEU A 185 13.71 -23.55 19.05
N LEU A 186 13.82 -22.28 18.64
CA LEU A 186 14.41 -21.23 19.46
C LEU A 186 13.46 -20.03 19.61
N PRO A 187 13.28 -19.51 20.84
CA PRO A 187 12.56 -18.26 21.04
C PRO A 187 13.38 -17.10 20.46
N ILE A 188 12.75 -16.23 19.69
CA ILE A 188 13.36 -15.04 19.11
C ILE A 188 12.94 -13.81 19.90
N LEU A 189 11.64 -13.62 20.11
CA LEU A 189 11.08 -12.53 20.89
C LEU A 189 10.25 -13.06 22.05
N LYS A 190 10.40 -12.39 23.19
CA LYS A 190 9.51 -12.54 24.34
C LYS A 190 8.95 -11.20 24.81
N VAL A 191 7.76 -11.23 25.38
CA VAL A 191 7.11 -10.11 26.09
C VAL A 191 6.46 -10.65 27.35
N THR A 192 6.17 -9.81 28.33
CA THR A 192 5.49 -10.24 29.56
C THR A 192 4.00 -9.92 29.46
N PRO A 193 3.11 -10.92 29.29
CA PRO A 193 1.68 -10.68 29.29
C PRO A 193 1.23 -9.99 30.58
N PRO A 194 0.27 -9.04 30.53
CA PRO A 194 -0.18 -8.30 31.72
C PRO A 194 -0.75 -9.18 32.84
N ASP A 195 -1.28 -10.36 32.49
CA ASP A 195 -1.82 -11.34 33.44
C ASP A 195 -0.78 -12.38 33.91
N GLN A 196 0.50 -12.21 33.59
CA GLN A 196 1.60 -13.12 33.93
C GLN A 196 2.80 -12.39 34.52
N THR A 197 3.63 -13.13 35.26
CA THR A 197 4.90 -12.62 35.83
C THR A 197 6.12 -13.02 35.02
N GLN A 198 5.98 -14.03 34.15
CA GLN A 198 7.07 -14.56 33.33
C GLN A 198 6.87 -14.16 31.86
N PRO A 199 7.96 -13.90 31.14
CA PRO A 199 7.89 -13.55 29.73
C PRO A 199 7.52 -14.77 28.88
N ASP A 200 6.59 -14.59 27.96
CA ASP A 200 6.12 -15.60 27.02
C ASP A 200 6.73 -15.39 25.63
N THR A 201 6.87 -16.47 24.86
CA THR A 201 7.44 -16.43 23.51
C THR A 201 6.38 -16.01 22.51
N VAL A 202 6.63 -14.88 21.84
CA VAL A 202 5.73 -14.29 20.84
C VAL A 202 6.34 -14.28 19.44
N GLY A 203 7.63 -14.56 19.31
CA GLY A 203 8.29 -14.82 18.03
C GLY A 203 9.30 -15.94 18.20
N TRP A 204 9.38 -16.84 17.23
CA TRP A 204 10.20 -18.04 17.31
C TRP A 204 10.69 -18.47 15.92
N ALA A 205 11.78 -19.22 15.93
CA ALA A 205 12.39 -19.81 14.76
C ALA A 205 12.52 -21.32 14.95
N VAL A 206 12.39 -22.08 13.87
CA VAL A 206 12.65 -23.52 13.87
C VAL A 206 13.54 -23.91 12.70
N GLU A 207 14.59 -24.67 12.97
CA GLU A 207 15.31 -25.43 11.94
C GLU A 207 14.78 -26.86 11.92
N ARG A 208 14.28 -27.30 10.76
CA ARG A 208 13.64 -28.60 10.57
C ARG A 208 14.67 -29.68 10.30
N ALA A 209 14.28 -30.95 10.46
CA ALA A 209 15.18 -32.08 10.25
C ALA A 209 15.77 -32.16 8.83
N ASN A 210 15.09 -31.61 7.83
CA ASN A 210 15.57 -31.52 6.44
C ASN A 210 16.42 -30.27 6.15
N GLY A 211 16.74 -29.46 7.17
CA GLY A 211 17.51 -28.22 7.05
C GLY A 211 16.71 -26.99 6.62
N SER A 212 15.43 -27.15 6.25
CA SER A 212 14.55 -26.02 5.96
C SER A 212 14.16 -25.28 7.24
N ARG A 213 13.72 -24.02 7.10
CA ARG A 213 13.60 -23.08 8.22
C ARG A 213 12.20 -22.47 8.28
N GLY A 214 11.66 -22.38 9.49
CA GLY A 214 10.36 -21.81 9.78
C GLY A 214 10.44 -20.63 10.75
N PHE A 215 9.61 -19.61 10.55
CA PHE A 215 9.46 -18.50 11.49
C PHE A 215 7.99 -18.21 11.78
N GLY A 216 7.64 -18.13 13.05
CA GLY A 216 6.32 -17.68 13.49
C GLY A 216 6.44 -16.46 14.38
N PHE A 217 5.53 -15.51 14.21
CA PHE A 217 5.48 -14.31 15.05
C PHE A 217 4.05 -13.84 15.22
N THR A 218 3.66 -13.60 16.47
CA THR A 218 2.29 -13.23 16.82
C THR A 218 2.01 -11.75 16.64
N GLY A 219 3.03 -10.91 16.47
CA GLY A 219 2.84 -9.47 16.27
C GLY A 219 2.63 -9.09 14.81
N GLY A 220 2.44 -7.79 14.56
CA GLY A 220 2.10 -7.23 13.26
C GLY A 220 0.62 -6.88 13.11
N HIS A 221 -0.13 -6.70 14.21
CA HIS A 221 -1.54 -6.30 14.17
C HIS A 221 -1.67 -4.88 13.60
N PHE A 222 -0.92 -3.92 14.14
CA PHE A 222 -0.99 -2.51 13.74
C PHE A 222 0.03 -2.19 12.63
N HIS A 223 -0.43 -1.48 11.60
CA HIS A 223 0.42 -1.08 10.47
C HIS A 223 1.56 -0.14 10.88
N ASP A 224 1.36 0.66 11.93
CA ASP A 224 2.35 1.61 12.45
C ASP A 224 3.67 0.94 12.87
N SER A 225 3.64 -0.35 13.23
CA SER A 225 4.82 -1.12 13.63
C SER A 225 5.91 -1.16 12.55
N TRP A 226 5.54 -1.01 11.26
CA TRP A 226 6.50 -0.96 10.15
C TRP A 226 7.46 0.23 10.21
N TRP A 227 7.13 1.31 10.93
CA TRP A 227 8.02 2.46 11.14
C TRP A 227 8.97 2.29 12.33
N ILE A 228 8.89 1.19 13.09
CA ILE A 228 9.89 0.82 14.08
C ILE A 228 11.05 0.11 13.34
N PRO A 229 12.27 0.70 13.27
CA PRO A 229 13.34 0.15 12.45
C PRO A 229 13.76 -1.26 12.84
N ASP A 230 13.83 -1.55 14.13
CA ASP A 230 14.25 -2.87 14.64
C ASP A 230 13.17 -3.95 14.43
N PHE A 231 11.88 -3.61 14.54
CA PHE A 231 10.77 -4.49 14.15
C PHE A 231 10.88 -4.89 12.68
N ARG A 232 11.05 -3.89 11.81
CA ARG A 232 11.18 -4.09 10.37
C ARG A 232 12.43 -4.92 10.05
N ARG A 233 13.59 -4.58 10.61
CA ARG A 233 14.85 -5.31 10.42
C ARG A 233 14.70 -6.78 10.82
N MET A 234 14.07 -7.08 11.96
CA MET A 234 13.85 -8.45 12.39
C MET A 234 13.03 -9.24 11.36
N LEU A 235 11.92 -8.70 10.86
CA LEU A 235 11.09 -9.39 9.87
C LEU A 235 11.84 -9.61 8.54
N LEU A 236 12.61 -8.61 8.08
CA LEU A 236 13.42 -8.75 6.86
C LEU A 236 14.54 -9.79 7.04
N ASN A 237 15.18 -9.83 8.21
CA ASN A 237 16.16 -10.86 8.56
C ASN A 237 15.52 -12.26 8.60
N ALA A 238 14.31 -12.38 9.16
CA ALA A 238 13.57 -13.65 9.20
C ALA A 238 13.25 -14.18 7.79
N ILE A 239 12.85 -13.29 6.87
CA ILE A 239 12.62 -13.68 5.47
C ILE A 239 13.91 -14.21 4.83
N VAL A 240 15.04 -13.49 4.96
CA VAL A 240 16.33 -13.96 4.40
C VAL A 240 16.81 -15.24 5.08
N TRP A 241 16.61 -15.37 6.39
CA TRP A 241 17.04 -16.56 7.11
C TRP A 241 16.23 -17.79 6.70
N THR A 242 14.91 -17.65 6.51
CA THR A 242 14.04 -18.76 6.10
C THR A 242 14.31 -19.28 4.68
N THR A 243 14.98 -18.50 3.82
CA THR A 243 15.42 -19.01 2.50
C THR A 243 16.62 -19.95 2.61
N GLY A 244 17.21 -20.11 3.80
CA GLY A 244 18.44 -20.87 4.02
C GLY A 244 19.72 -20.04 3.92
N HIS A 245 19.63 -18.76 3.53
CA HIS A 245 20.78 -17.89 3.33
C HIS A 245 21.25 -17.17 4.60
N ASP A 246 22.48 -16.67 4.56
CA ASP A 246 23.06 -15.87 5.62
C ASP A 246 22.47 -14.45 5.64
N VAL A 247 21.97 -14.06 6.82
CA VAL A 247 21.59 -12.67 7.09
C VAL A 247 22.87 -11.81 7.20
N PRO A 248 22.93 -10.62 6.55
CA PRO A 248 24.05 -9.70 6.69
C PRO A 248 24.41 -9.40 8.14
N GLU A 249 25.69 -9.14 8.43
CA GLU A 249 26.20 -8.99 9.80
C GLU A 249 25.44 -7.94 10.64
N LEU A 250 25.05 -6.83 10.01
CA LEU A 250 24.27 -5.76 10.63
C LEU A 250 22.75 -5.86 10.40
N GLY A 251 22.30 -7.00 9.88
CA GLY A 251 20.93 -7.20 9.40
C GLY A 251 20.66 -6.52 8.06
N ILE A 252 19.47 -6.78 7.52
CA ILE A 252 19.00 -6.14 6.29
C ILE A 252 18.77 -4.64 6.55
N GLU A 253 19.40 -3.81 5.72
CA GLU A 253 19.18 -2.38 5.72
C GLU A 253 17.89 -2.05 4.98
N SER A 254 17.08 -1.17 5.56
CA SER A 254 15.86 -0.67 4.91
C SER A 254 15.63 0.80 5.26
N ASP A 255 15.66 1.64 4.22
CA ASP A 255 15.24 3.04 4.27
C ASP A 255 13.74 3.12 3.93
N LEU A 256 12.90 3.17 4.95
CA LEU A 256 11.48 3.44 4.78
C LEU A 256 11.23 4.92 5.07
N SER A 257 10.87 5.68 4.03
CA SER A 257 10.53 7.10 4.18
C SER A 257 9.40 7.29 5.21
N PRO A 258 9.37 8.43 5.93
CA PRO A 258 8.26 8.77 6.80
C PRO A 258 6.92 8.67 6.06
N ARG A 259 5.85 8.44 6.83
CA ARG A 259 4.49 8.63 6.28
C ARG A 259 4.32 10.06 5.82
N TYR A 260 3.54 10.22 4.76
CA TYR A 260 3.23 11.52 4.19
C TYR A 260 1.71 11.68 4.08
N ARG A 261 1.24 12.91 4.23
CA ARG A 261 -0.17 13.25 4.35
C ARG A 261 -0.69 13.85 3.05
N THR A 262 -1.83 13.34 2.59
CA THR A 262 -2.53 13.83 1.41
C THR A 262 -3.89 14.39 1.83
N MET A 263 -4.23 15.60 1.38
CA MET A 263 -5.58 16.16 1.51
C MET A 263 -6.27 16.19 0.14
N ILE A 264 -7.36 15.46 0.00
CA ILE A 264 -8.22 15.49 -1.20
C ILE A 264 -9.23 16.62 -1.04
N LEU A 265 -9.13 17.62 -1.92
CA LEU A 265 -10.05 18.75 -2.02
C LEU A 265 -11.22 18.33 -2.93
N THR A 266 -12.43 18.26 -2.38
CA THR A 266 -13.63 17.79 -3.10
C THR A 266 -14.91 18.47 -2.61
N GLY A 267 -16.10 17.95 -2.94
CA GLY A 267 -17.36 18.38 -2.32
C GLY A 267 -18.28 19.27 -3.16
N ASN A 268 -18.13 19.27 -4.49
CA ASN A 268 -19.10 19.92 -5.40
C ASN A 268 -19.56 18.97 -6.49
N ASN A 269 -20.89 18.80 -6.60
CA ASN A 269 -21.50 17.87 -7.54
C ASN A 269 -21.58 18.46 -8.95
N HIS A 270 -21.14 17.66 -9.91
CA HIS A 270 -21.41 17.83 -11.33
C HIS A 270 -22.15 16.58 -11.83
N PRO A 271 -23.18 16.68 -12.68
CA PRO A 271 -23.95 15.51 -13.14
C PRO A 271 -23.11 14.41 -13.79
N ALA A 272 -21.99 14.76 -14.43
CA ALA A 272 -21.07 13.81 -15.05
C ALA A 272 -19.89 13.39 -14.15
N HIS A 273 -19.70 14.01 -12.98
CA HIS A 273 -18.61 13.67 -12.05
C HIS A 273 -19.15 13.45 -10.64
N ASP A 274 -19.37 12.18 -10.32
CA ASP A 274 -19.73 11.72 -8.98
C ASP A 274 -18.51 11.82 -8.05
N TRP A 275 -18.34 12.98 -7.42
CA TRP A 275 -17.16 13.28 -6.62
C TRP A 275 -17.01 12.34 -5.42
N LYS A 276 -18.11 11.80 -4.87
CA LYS A 276 -18.07 10.83 -3.77
C LYS A 276 -17.38 9.56 -4.25
N LYS A 277 -17.78 9.03 -5.42
CA LYS A 277 -17.17 7.83 -6.00
C LYS A 277 -15.73 8.07 -6.47
N THR A 278 -15.43 9.22 -7.07
CA THR A 278 -14.05 9.52 -7.50
C THR A 278 -13.14 9.75 -6.30
N THR A 279 -13.61 10.42 -5.24
CA THR A 279 -12.86 10.59 -3.99
C THR A 279 -12.58 9.25 -3.33
N ALA A 280 -13.58 8.36 -3.26
CA ALA A 280 -13.38 7.01 -2.75
C ALA A 280 -12.30 6.25 -3.53
N ALA A 281 -12.36 6.27 -4.86
CA ALA A 281 -11.36 5.65 -5.71
C ALA A 281 -9.97 6.29 -5.57
N LEU A 282 -9.89 7.60 -5.37
CA LEU A 282 -8.64 8.31 -5.15
C LEU A 282 -7.99 7.91 -3.83
N ILE A 283 -8.74 7.81 -2.73
CA ILE A 283 -8.22 7.32 -1.44
C ILE A 283 -7.55 5.97 -1.63
N HIS A 284 -8.27 4.99 -2.20
CA HIS A 284 -7.72 3.65 -2.41
C HIS A 284 -6.54 3.65 -3.38
N THR A 285 -6.56 4.49 -4.40
CA THR A 285 -5.48 4.61 -5.38
C THR A 285 -4.20 5.16 -4.76
N VAL A 286 -4.29 6.26 -4.00
CA VAL A 286 -3.09 6.89 -3.44
C VAL A 286 -2.54 6.12 -2.23
N GLU A 287 -3.37 5.36 -1.53
CA GLU A 287 -2.98 4.42 -0.46
C GLU A 287 -2.44 3.07 -0.99
N LEU A 288 -2.40 2.85 -2.31
CA LEU A 288 -1.53 1.80 -2.89
C LEU A 288 -0.06 2.04 -2.53
N ASP A 289 0.32 3.29 -2.22
CA ASP A 289 1.52 3.56 -1.44
C ASP A 289 1.18 3.45 0.06
N PRO A 290 1.65 2.41 0.77
CA PRO A 290 1.32 2.22 2.18
C PRO A 290 1.76 3.37 3.10
N ARG A 291 2.65 4.23 2.62
CA ARG A 291 3.17 5.37 3.38
C ARG A 291 2.24 6.59 3.32
N ASN A 292 1.25 6.58 2.43
CA ASN A 292 0.33 7.70 2.24
C ASN A 292 -0.84 7.63 3.22
N LEU A 293 -1.13 8.75 3.88
CA LEU A 293 -2.29 8.96 4.74
C LEU A 293 -3.26 9.92 4.04
N ALA A 294 -4.33 9.38 3.45
CA ALA A 294 -5.31 10.17 2.71
C ALA A 294 -6.42 10.71 3.62
N HIS A 295 -6.57 12.04 3.62
CA HIS A 295 -7.66 12.78 4.25
C HIS A 295 -8.52 13.46 3.17
N VAL A 296 -9.72 13.89 3.55
CA VAL A 296 -10.68 14.52 2.65
C VAL A 296 -11.25 15.77 3.29
N THR A 297 -11.42 16.81 2.49
CA THR A 297 -12.30 17.93 2.81
C THR A 297 -13.33 18.11 1.70
N GLU A 298 -14.60 18.15 2.09
CA GLU A 298 -15.73 18.45 1.21
C GLU A 298 -16.02 19.96 1.14
N SER A 299 -15.22 20.77 1.83
CA SER A 299 -15.36 22.23 1.87
C SER A 299 -13.97 22.87 1.76
N PRO A 300 -13.32 22.75 0.60
CA PRO A 300 -11.90 23.05 0.43
C PRO A 300 -11.56 24.52 0.67
N GLU A 301 -12.44 25.46 0.30
CA GLU A 301 -12.26 26.88 0.63
C GLU A 301 -12.20 27.10 2.14
N LYS A 302 -13.23 26.63 2.86
CA LYS A 302 -13.31 26.76 4.32
C LYS A 302 -12.11 26.10 5.00
N TRP A 303 -11.75 24.89 4.56
CA TRP A 303 -10.59 24.18 5.08
C TRP A 303 -9.29 24.97 4.87
N LEU A 304 -9.11 25.53 3.66
CA LEU A 304 -7.99 26.43 3.37
C LEU A 304 -8.04 27.71 4.19
N LEU A 305 -9.17 28.20 4.69
CA LEU A 305 -9.18 29.40 5.56
C LEU A 305 -8.87 29.05 7.03
N GLU A 306 -9.22 27.85 7.46
CA GLU A 306 -9.19 27.45 8.88
C GLU A 306 -7.96 26.59 9.26
N ASN A 307 -7.22 26.05 8.29
CA ASN A 307 -6.13 25.08 8.52
C ASN A 307 -4.84 25.49 7.81
N ASP A 308 -3.69 25.01 8.27
CA ASP A 308 -2.41 25.21 7.60
C ASP A 308 -2.18 24.10 6.54
N PRO A 309 -2.17 24.41 5.22
CA PRO A 309 -1.93 23.43 4.19
C PRO A 309 -0.52 22.83 4.25
N SER A 310 0.45 23.50 4.91
CA SER A 310 1.80 22.97 5.08
C SER A 310 1.88 21.74 6.00
N ASP A 311 0.80 21.42 6.71
CA ASP A 311 0.65 20.12 7.39
C ASP A 311 0.58 18.94 6.42
N TYR A 312 0.32 19.18 5.13
CA TYR A 312 0.15 18.15 4.12
C TYR A 312 1.26 18.20 3.07
N ASP A 313 1.81 17.03 2.73
CA ASP A 313 2.82 16.89 1.68
C ASP A 313 2.21 17.03 0.29
N LEU A 314 0.90 16.73 0.16
CA LEU A 314 0.16 16.76 -1.09
C LEU A 314 -1.27 17.27 -0.91
N LEU A 315 -1.70 18.18 -1.79
CA LEU A 315 -3.10 18.45 -2.04
C LEU A 315 -3.52 17.81 -3.36
N ILE A 316 -4.68 17.14 -3.38
CA ILE A 316 -5.28 16.61 -4.61
C ILE A 316 -6.51 17.43 -4.94
N MET A 317 -6.50 18.07 -6.10
CA MET A 317 -7.66 18.77 -6.65
C MET A 317 -8.58 17.77 -7.36
N ASN A 318 -9.62 17.31 -6.64
CA ASN A 318 -10.77 16.55 -7.14
C ASN A 318 -12.06 17.40 -6.99
N TYR A 319 -11.95 18.68 -7.38
CA TYR A 319 -12.98 19.69 -7.18
C TYR A 319 -13.02 20.63 -8.38
N CYS A 320 -14.23 21.01 -8.79
CA CYS A 320 -14.49 22.12 -9.68
C CYS A 320 -15.75 22.83 -9.17
N ASN A 321 -15.71 24.17 -9.07
CA ASN A 321 -16.83 24.95 -8.54
C ASN A 321 -18.07 24.87 -9.44
N TRP A 322 -17.92 24.58 -10.73
CA TRP A 322 -19.01 24.48 -11.69
C TRP A 322 -19.96 25.70 -11.64
N LYS A 323 -21.18 25.56 -11.10
CA LYS A 323 -22.16 26.65 -10.92
C LYS A 323 -21.98 27.46 -9.63
N SER A 324 -21.17 26.96 -8.71
CA SER A 324 -20.91 27.62 -7.43
C SER A 324 -19.93 28.78 -7.61
N SER A 325 -19.95 29.72 -6.67
CA SER A 325 -18.95 30.78 -6.59
C SER A 325 -17.54 30.19 -6.50
N GLY A 326 -16.56 30.92 -7.04
CA GLY A 326 -15.15 30.60 -6.84
C GLY A 326 -14.72 30.87 -5.40
N TRP A 327 -13.54 30.38 -5.06
CA TRP A 327 -12.95 30.67 -3.74
C TRP A 327 -12.57 32.14 -3.62
N ASN A 328 -12.63 32.67 -2.42
CA ASN A 328 -12.17 34.02 -2.13
C ASN A 328 -10.66 34.17 -2.34
N ARG A 329 -10.20 35.42 -2.40
CA ARG A 329 -8.80 35.75 -2.67
C ARG A 329 -7.82 35.17 -1.64
N GLU A 330 -8.22 35.10 -0.37
CA GLU A 330 -7.37 34.56 0.70
C GLU A 330 -7.12 33.06 0.52
N ALA A 331 -8.16 32.27 0.23
CA ALA A 331 -8.03 30.84 -0.05
C ALA A 331 -7.19 30.58 -1.32
N GLN A 332 -7.38 31.40 -2.36
CA GLN A 332 -6.56 31.37 -3.58
C GLN A 332 -5.07 31.60 -3.28
N GLU A 333 -4.76 32.64 -2.48
CA GLU A 333 -3.40 32.98 -2.08
C GLU A 333 -2.78 31.90 -1.17
N ARG A 334 -3.55 31.29 -0.26
CA ARG A 334 -3.07 30.19 0.59
C ARG A 334 -2.70 28.95 -0.22
N LEU A 335 -3.50 28.56 -1.21
CA LEU A 335 -3.16 27.46 -2.12
C LEU A 335 -1.89 27.78 -2.94
N ARG A 336 -1.81 28.99 -3.51
CA ARG A 336 -0.62 29.42 -4.26
C ARG A 336 0.63 29.37 -3.40
N ASN A 337 0.60 30.00 -2.23
CA ASN A 337 1.74 30.09 -1.32
C ASN A 337 2.22 28.71 -0.87
N TYR A 338 1.29 27.79 -0.57
CA TYR A 338 1.60 26.40 -0.25
C TYR A 338 2.43 25.73 -1.35
N ILE A 339 1.99 25.83 -2.61
CA ILE A 339 2.68 25.22 -3.75
C ILE A 339 4.04 25.90 -3.98
N GLU A 340 4.07 27.23 -4.03
CA GLU A 340 5.29 27.99 -4.28
C GLU A 340 6.36 27.74 -3.19
N ALA A 341 5.94 27.48 -1.95
CA ALA A 341 6.81 27.16 -0.82
C ALA A 341 7.38 25.72 -0.83
N GLY A 342 6.81 24.80 -1.61
CA GLY A 342 7.27 23.41 -1.69
C GLY A 342 6.19 22.34 -1.60
N GLY A 343 4.93 22.74 -1.41
CA GLY A 343 3.79 21.83 -1.36
C GLY A 343 3.53 21.12 -2.69
N GLY A 344 3.05 19.88 -2.63
CA GLY A 344 2.65 19.10 -3.80
C GLY A 344 1.22 19.39 -4.24
N LEU A 345 0.97 19.43 -5.54
CA LEU A 345 -0.39 19.45 -6.10
C LEU A 345 -0.58 18.32 -7.12
N ALA A 346 -1.65 17.54 -6.97
CA ALA A 346 -2.14 16.66 -8.04
C ALA A 346 -3.48 17.18 -8.56
N VAL A 347 -3.62 17.39 -9.86
CA VAL A 347 -4.87 17.82 -10.51
C VAL A 347 -5.44 16.65 -11.30
N ILE A 348 -6.65 16.22 -10.94
CA ILE A 348 -7.28 15.03 -11.50
C ILE A 348 -8.47 15.43 -12.37
N HIS A 349 -8.38 15.11 -13.66
CA HIS A 349 -9.47 15.22 -14.63
C HIS A 349 -10.20 16.58 -14.54
N PHE A 350 -11.46 16.57 -14.08
CA PHE A 350 -12.34 17.73 -13.99
C PHE A 350 -11.82 18.85 -13.09
N GLY A 351 -10.90 18.54 -12.16
CA GLY A 351 -10.22 19.53 -11.35
C GLY A 351 -9.53 20.61 -12.17
N ASN A 352 -9.09 20.30 -13.40
CA ASN A 352 -8.41 21.28 -14.26
C ASN A 352 -9.32 22.42 -14.75
N GLY A 353 -10.64 22.23 -14.77
CA GLY A 353 -11.61 23.22 -15.23
C GLY A 353 -12.05 24.21 -14.16
N ALA A 354 -11.58 24.05 -12.92
CA ALA A 354 -11.99 24.89 -11.80
C ALA A 354 -11.62 26.38 -12.02
N PHE A 355 -12.46 27.26 -11.49
CA PHE A 355 -12.23 28.71 -11.45
C PHE A 355 -12.02 29.37 -12.82
N HIS A 356 -12.60 28.77 -13.87
CA HIS A 356 -12.63 29.33 -15.22
C HIS A 356 -13.94 30.13 -15.44
N PRO A 357 -13.90 31.32 -16.08
CA PRO A 357 -15.09 32.15 -16.25
C PRO A 357 -16.05 31.60 -17.31
N SER A 358 -15.63 30.56 -18.05
CA SER A 358 -16.47 29.83 -18.99
C SER A 358 -17.37 28.79 -18.32
N LEU A 359 -17.20 28.54 -17.01
CA LEU A 359 -18.08 27.65 -16.27
C LEU A 359 -19.50 28.25 -16.21
N PRO A 360 -20.55 27.41 -16.28
CA PRO A 360 -21.93 27.90 -16.29
C PRO A 360 -22.24 28.60 -14.97
N GLU A 361 -22.91 29.75 -15.03
CA GLU A 361 -23.37 30.53 -13.86
C GLU A 361 -22.24 31.02 -12.91
N ALA A 362 -20.97 30.79 -13.23
CA ALA A 362 -19.83 31.12 -12.38
C ALA A 362 -18.92 32.22 -12.97
N LYS A 363 -19.48 33.19 -13.70
CA LYS A 363 -18.70 34.29 -14.31
C LYS A 363 -17.82 35.06 -13.32
N ASN A 364 -18.25 35.17 -12.06
CA ASN A 364 -17.52 35.86 -11.00
C ASN A 364 -16.56 34.94 -10.23
N SER A 365 -16.41 33.67 -10.62
CA SER A 365 -15.46 32.72 -10.02
C SER A 365 -14.07 32.78 -10.64
N ASP A 366 -13.79 33.80 -11.46
CA ASP A 366 -12.58 33.82 -12.26
C ASP A 366 -11.33 33.93 -11.39
N TRP A 367 -10.43 32.95 -11.51
CA TRP A 367 -9.12 32.99 -10.89
C TRP A 367 -7.99 32.81 -11.92
N PRO A 368 -7.47 33.90 -12.50
CA PRO A 368 -6.31 33.87 -13.42
C PRO A 368 -5.11 33.12 -12.85
N GLY A 369 -4.88 33.26 -11.55
CA GLY A 369 -3.77 32.59 -10.88
C GLY A 369 -3.84 31.07 -10.90
N TYR A 370 -5.04 30.47 -10.97
CA TYR A 370 -5.17 29.02 -11.09
C TYR A 370 -4.52 28.49 -12.38
N ARG A 371 -4.64 29.25 -13.48
CA ARG A 371 -4.07 28.91 -14.78
C ARG A 371 -2.54 29.05 -14.84
N ASP A 372 -1.94 29.76 -13.90
CA ASP A 372 -0.48 29.77 -13.72
C ASP A 372 0.00 28.52 -12.96
N LEU A 373 -0.84 27.96 -12.09
CA LEU A 373 -0.54 26.74 -11.33
C LEU A 373 -0.84 25.47 -12.16
N VAL A 374 -1.91 25.52 -12.96
CA VAL A 374 -2.43 24.39 -13.75
C VAL A 374 -2.19 24.64 -15.24
N ARG A 375 -1.23 23.91 -15.82
CA ARG A 375 -0.73 24.18 -17.17
C ARG A 375 -1.77 23.95 -18.27
N ARG A 376 -2.75 23.08 -18.07
CA ARG A 376 -3.87 22.91 -19.03
C ARG A 376 -5.20 22.98 -18.33
N VAL A 377 -6.09 23.83 -18.79
CA VAL A 377 -7.42 23.98 -18.22
C VAL A 377 -8.49 23.72 -19.28
N TRP A 378 -9.66 23.30 -18.82
CA TRP A 378 -10.83 23.18 -19.67
C TRP A 378 -11.45 24.57 -19.90
N ASP A 379 -11.52 25.01 -21.15
CA ASP A 379 -12.16 26.26 -21.55
C ASP A 379 -13.41 25.98 -22.40
N HIS A 380 -14.60 26.18 -21.82
CA HIS A 380 -15.89 25.99 -22.50
C HIS A 380 -16.17 27.04 -23.59
N HIS A 381 -15.40 28.13 -23.65
CA HIS A 381 -15.50 29.14 -24.71
C HIS A 381 -14.45 28.95 -25.81
N GLY A 382 -13.50 28.02 -25.63
CA GLY A 382 -12.44 27.72 -26.56
C GLY A 382 -12.61 26.35 -27.24
N ASP A 383 -11.48 25.79 -27.69
CA ASP A 383 -11.46 24.50 -28.41
C ASP A 383 -11.41 23.27 -27.48
N SER A 384 -11.45 23.47 -26.15
CA SER A 384 -11.41 22.34 -25.20
C SER A 384 -12.61 21.43 -25.40
N ALA A 385 -12.34 20.17 -25.68
CA ALA A 385 -13.35 19.16 -25.92
C ALA A 385 -12.82 17.76 -25.56
N HIS A 386 -13.67 16.75 -25.74
CA HIS A 386 -13.33 15.36 -25.42
C HIS A 386 -13.91 14.39 -26.45
N ASP A 387 -13.27 13.22 -26.62
CA ASP A 387 -13.90 12.10 -27.30
C ASP A 387 -15.09 11.60 -26.47
N PRO A 388 -16.13 10.99 -27.07
CA PRO A 388 -17.20 10.33 -26.31
C PRO A 388 -16.64 9.32 -25.29
N TYR A 389 -17.24 9.26 -24.11
CA TYR A 389 -16.86 8.30 -23.06
C TYR A 389 -16.77 6.88 -23.64
N GLY A 390 -15.61 6.23 -23.45
CA GLY A 390 -15.41 4.89 -23.99
C GLY A 390 -13.97 4.41 -23.88
N ASP A 391 -13.72 3.26 -24.50
CA ASP A 391 -12.42 2.59 -24.39
C ASP A 391 -11.36 3.24 -25.29
N PHE A 392 -10.17 3.40 -24.72
CA PHE A 392 -8.94 3.75 -25.42
C PHE A 392 -7.71 3.27 -24.67
N LYS A 393 -6.57 3.31 -25.37
CA LYS A 393 -5.28 2.89 -24.84
C LYS A 393 -4.44 4.10 -24.46
N VAL A 394 -3.91 4.09 -23.23
CA VAL A 394 -2.93 5.05 -22.75
C VAL A 394 -1.53 4.54 -23.08
N ILE A 395 -0.77 5.37 -23.79
CA ILE A 395 0.60 5.10 -24.21
C ILE A 395 1.56 5.88 -23.32
N ILE A 396 2.40 5.17 -22.57
CA ILE A 396 3.46 5.74 -21.76
C ILE A 396 4.56 6.27 -22.69
N SER A 397 4.95 7.52 -22.49
CA SER A 397 5.96 8.16 -23.32
C SER A 397 7.36 7.64 -23.01
N GLN A 398 8.30 7.84 -23.93
CA GLN A 398 9.71 7.50 -23.73
C GLN A 398 10.47 8.53 -22.86
N VAL A 399 9.75 9.51 -22.30
CA VAL A 399 10.34 10.49 -21.38
C VAL A 399 10.77 9.76 -20.11
N LYS A 400 12.06 9.85 -19.80
CA LYS A 400 12.61 9.31 -18.56
C LYS A 400 12.12 10.13 -17.38
N HIS A 401 11.11 9.63 -16.69
CA HIS A 401 10.55 10.27 -15.50
C HIS A 401 10.28 9.25 -14.39
N PRO A 402 10.49 9.57 -13.10
CA PRO A 402 10.20 8.65 -11.99
C PRO A 402 8.77 8.08 -11.99
N ILE A 403 7.79 8.89 -12.40
CA ILE A 403 6.37 8.48 -12.49
C ILE A 403 6.20 7.30 -13.45
N THR A 404 6.83 7.35 -14.63
CA THR A 404 6.61 6.39 -15.72
C THR A 404 7.62 5.25 -15.76
N ARG A 405 8.66 5.28 -14.92
CA ARG A 405 9.72 4.26 -14.90
C ARG A 405 9.16 2.85 -14.67
N GLY A 406 9.24 2.00 -15.69
CA GLY A 406 8.73 0.62 -15.65
C GLY A 406 7.21 0.49 -15.76
N LEU A 407 6.46 1.59 -15.96
CA LEU A 407 5.03 1.51 -16.27
C LEU A 407 4.83 1.03 -17.71
N LYS A 408 3.89 0.11 -17.88
CA LYS A 408 3.44 -0.37 -19.18
C LYS A 408 2.27 0.47 -19.68
N ASN A 409 2.06 0.45 -21.00
CA ASN A 409 0.83 0.94 -21.60
C ASN A 409 -0.37 0.18 -21.01
N PHE A 410 -1.52 0.85 -20.88
CA PHE A 410 -2.70 0.26 -20.28
C PHE A 410 -3.97 0.72 -20.99
N ASP A 411 -4.98 -0.13 -20.95
CA ASP A 411 -6.31 0.18 -21.46
C ASP A 411 -7.17 0.81 -20.34
N THR A 412 -8.00 1.77 -20.73
CA THR A 412 -8.91 2.50 -19.84
C THR A 412 -10.24 2.79 -20.55
N THR A 413 -11.29 3.02 -19.76
CA THR A 413 -12.60 3.51 -20.21
C THR A 413 -12.83 4.88 -19.58
N ASP A 414 -12.69 5.96 -20.35
CA ASP A 414 -12.69 7.34 -19.82
C ASP A 414 -13.16 8.35 -20.89
N GLU A 415 -13.18 9.64 -20.56
CA GLU A 415 -13.27 10.73 -21.53
C GLU A 415 -11.86 11.20 -21.92
N LEU A 416 -11.49 11.02 -23.19
CA LEU A 416 -10.21 11.50 -23.70
C LEU A 416 -10.33 13.00 -24.01
N TYR A 417 -9.85 13.83 -23.09
CA TYR A 417 -9.79 15.27 -23.27
C TYR A 417 -8.72 15.67 -24.29
N PHE A 418 -9.05 16.61 -25.18
CA PHE A 418 -8.14 17.16 -26.16
C PHE A 418 -8.23 18.69 -26.20
N GLN A 419 -7.24 19.33 -26.83
CA GLN A 419 -7.21 20.79 -27.06
C GLN A 419 -7.44 21.63 -25.78
N GLN A 420 -6.92 21.15 -24.64
CA GLN A 420 -7.01 21.87 -23.37
C GLN A 420 -6.19 23.17 -23.43
N ALA A 421 -6.76 24.27 -22.95
CA ALA A 421 -6.16 25.60 -23.05
C ALA A 421 -4.96 25.76 -22.10
N GLY A 422 -3.90 26.44 -22.54
CA GLY A 422 -2.74 26.74 -21.70
C GLY A 422 -1.56 27.30 -22.49
N LYS A 423 -0.83 28.24 -21.87
CA LYS A 423 0.29 28.96 -22.50
C LYS A 423 1.63 28.22 -22.42
N ASP A 424 1.89 27.56 -21.30
CA ASP A 424 3.19 26.96 -21.02
C ASP A 424 3.33 25.60 -21.71
N PRO A 425 4.53 25.21 -22.17
CA PRO A 425 4.74 23.89 -22.75
C PRO A 425 4.54 22.79 -21.70
N VAL A 426 4.00 21.65 -22.14
CA VAL A 426 3.92 20.42 -21.34
C VAL A 426 4.72 19.32 -22.02
N GLN A 427 5.55 18.62 -21.26
CA GLN A 427 6.17 17.37 -21.71
C GLN A 427 5.31 16.23 -21.21
N ALA A 428 4.54 15.59 -22.11
CA ALA A 428 3.63 14.55 -21.68
C ALA A 428 4.37 13.24 -21.34
N LEU A 429 3.97 12.69 -20.21
CA LEU A 429 4.38 11.41 -19.66
C LEU A 429 3.51 10.26 -20.19
N ALA A 430 2.28 10.59 -20.59
CA ALA A 430 1.35 9.67 -21.23
C ALA A 430 0.54 10.39 -22.30
N TYR A 431 0.18 9.67 -23.35
CA TYR A 431 -0.67 10.15 -24.45
C TYR A 431 -1.78 9.15 -24.74
N ALA A 432 -2.84 9.59 -25.40
CA ALA A 432 -3.85 8.73 -26.01
C ALA A 432 -4.20 9.27 -27.41
N PHE A 433 -4.61 8.40 -28.33
CA PHE A 433 -4.94 8.81 -29.70
C PHE A 433 -6.43 9.15 -29.79
N SER A 434 -6.75 10.43 -30.00
CA SER A 434 -8.15 10.88 -30.13
C SER A 434 -8.78 10.40 -31.43
N LYS A 435 -10.00 9.89 -31.34
CA LYS A 435 -10.85 9.53 -32.47
C LYS A 435 -11.39 10.77 -33.18
N VAL A 436 -11.55 11.88 -32.47
CA VAL A 436 -12.02 13.17 -33.02
C VAL A 436 -10.88 13.91 -33.72
N THR A 437 -9.78 14.22 -33.02
CA THR A 437 -8.68 15.03 -33.59
C THR A 437 -7.76 14.24 -34.50
N ARG A 438 -7.81 12.90 -34.43
CA ARG A 438 -6.90 11.97 -35.13
C ARG A 438 -5.42 12.20 -34.79
N LYS A 439 -5.14 12.69 -33.58
CA LYS A 439 -3.80 13.01 -33.09
C LYS A 439 -3.55 12.37 -31.72
N PRO A 440 -2.27 12.16 -31.36
CA PRO A 440 -1.92 11.86 -29.98
C PRO A 440 -2.12 13.10 -29.11
N GLU A 441 -2.94 12.97 -28.08
CA GLU A 441 -3.26 14.02 -27.12
C GLU A 441 -2.59 13.71 -25.78
N PRO A 442 -2.03 14.71 -25.08
CA PRO A 442 -1.34 14.52 -23.81
C PRO A 442 -2.35 14.18 -22.70
N MET A 443 -2.12 13.10 -21.96
CA MET A 443 -3.01 12.62 -20.89
C MET A 443 -2.48 12.84 -19.48
N ALA A 444 -1.16 12.97 -19.32
CA ALA A 444 -0.54 13.27 -18.04
C ALA A 444 0.82 13.95 -18.20
N TRP A 445 1.16 14.86 -17.29
CA TRP A 445 2.44 15.55 -17.23
C TRP A 445 2.78 15.98 -15.80
N ALA A 446 4.03 16.35 -15.59
CA ALA A 446 4.56 16.76 -14.30
C ALA A 446 5.51 17.94 -14.46
N TYR A 447 5.51 18.87 -13.51
CA TYR A 447 6.31 20.09 -13.57
C TYR A 447 6.49 20.74 -12.18
N GLN A 448 7.32 21.77 -12.11
CA GLN A 448 7.55 22.54 -10.89
C GLN A 448 6.87 23.92 -10.98
N VAL A 449 6.40 24.39 -9.83
CA VAL A 449 5.91 25.77 -9.62
C VAL A 449 6.53 26.27 -8.33
N GLY A 450 7.40 27.28 -8.41
CA GLY A 450 8.25 27.66 -7.28
C GLY A 450 9.09 26.47 -6.83
N LYS A 451 9.01 26.10 -5.55
CA LYS A 451 9.65 24.90 -4.99
C LYS A 451 8.78 23.65 -5.05
N GLY A 452 7.48 23.81 -5.30
CA GLY A 452 6.50 22.72 -5.32
C GLY A 452 6.53 21.90 -6.60
N ARG A 453 5.86 20.74 -6.54
CA ARG A 453 5.72 19.81 -7.66
C ARG A 453 4.24 19.62 -7.99
N VAL A 454 3.91 19.79 -9.27
CA VAL A 454 2.56 19.62 -9.78
C VAL A 454 2.51 18.43 -10.72
N PHE A 455 1.65 17.47 -10.41
CA PHE A 455 1.25 16.41 -11.31
C PHE A 455 -0.15 16.71 -11.83
N GLN A 456 -0.35 16.58 -13.14
CA GLN A 456 -1.66 16.81 -13.74
C GLN A 456 -1.97 15.67 -14.70
N THR A 457 -3.17 15.12 -14.59
CA THR A 457 -3.70 14.13 -15.54
C THR A 457 -5.12 14.47 -15.95
N LEU A 458 -5.41 14.24 -17.22
CA LEU A 458 -6.74 14.36 -17.80
C LEU A 458 -7.54 13.05 -17.66
N LEU A 459 -6.97 12.00 -17.06
CA LEU A 459 -7.68 10.76 -16.77
C LEU A 459 -8.39 10.87 -15.43
N GLY A 460 -9.56 10.24 -15.32
CA GLY A 460 -10.30 10.10 -14.06
C GLY A 460 -11.74 10.60 -14.06
N HIS A 461 -12.47 10.48 -15.17
CA HIS A 461 -13.90 10.87 -15.24
C HIS A 461 -14.76 10.20 -14.16
N SER A 462 -14.50 8.91 -13.90
CA SER A 462 -15.23 8.07 -12.94
C SER A 462 -14.30 7.28 -12.03
N ASN A 463 -14.85 6.66 -10.98
CA ASN A 463 -14.13 5.71 -10.13
C ASN A 463 -13.48 4.56 -10.92
N LYS A 464 -14.17 4.03 -11.95
CA LYS A 464 -13.60 3.02 -12.85
C LYS A 464 -12.36 3.55 -13.57
N SER A 465 -12.44 4.78 -14.08
CA SER A 465 -11.34 5.45 -14.80
C SER A 465 -10.13 5.66 -13.88
N ILE A 466 -10.36 6.14 -12.65
CA ILE A 466 -9.32 6.30 -11.63
C ILE A 466 -8.64 4.96 -11.32
N HIS A 467 -9.42 3.91 -11.08
CA HIS A 467 -8.86 2.58 -10.82
C HIS A 467 -8.08 2.01 -12.00
N GLN A 468 -8.53 2.22 -13.23
CA GLN A 468 -7.81 1.77 -14.43
C GLN A 468 -6.49 2.51 -14.63
N ALA A 469 -6.43 3.79 -14.24
CA ALA A 469 -5.23 4.63 -14.24
C ALA A 469 -4.46 4.64 -12.89
N ALA A 470 -4.80 3.75 -11.95
CA ALA A 470 -4.37 3.85 -10.55
C ALA A 470 -2.85 3.97 -10.38
N ASN A 471 -2.05 3.18 -11.10
CA ASN A 471 -0.59 3.24 -10.96
C ASN A 471 0.02 4.54 -11.50
N LEU A 472 -0.59 5.16 -12.52
CA LEU A 472 -0.14 6.46 -13.02
C LEU A 472 -0.48 7.57 -12.01
N ILE A 473 -1.71 7.56 -11.49
CA ILE A 473 -2.18 8.55 -10.50
C ILE A 473 -1.40 8.42 -9.19
N GLN A 474 -1.26 7.20 -8.65
CA GLN A 474 -0.52 6.96 -7.41
C GLN A 474 0.92 7.44 -7.52
N ARG A 475 1.63 7.09 -8.60
CA ARG A 475 3.03 7.53 -8.78
C ARG A 475 3.15 9.03 -9.03
N GLY A 476 2.18 9.62 -9.72
CA GLY A 476 2.07 11.06 -9.89
C GLY A 476 1.92 11.78 -8.54
N ALA A 477 1.02 11.29 -7.70
CA ALA A 477 0.81 11.77 -6.34
C ALA A 477 2.07 11.62 -5.47
N THR A 478 2.69 10.44 -5.42
CA THR A 478 3.94 10.20 -4.67
C THR A 478 5.07 11.13 -5.14
N TRP A 479 5.22 11.36 -6.45
CA TRP A 479 6.22 12.29 -6.97
C TRP A 479 5.94 13.75 -6.59
N ALA A 480 4.67 14.16 -6.67
CA ALA A 480 4.22 15.50 -6.29
C ALA A 480 4.41 15.76 -4.78
N ALA A 481 4.22 14.74 -3.95
CA ALA A 481 4.50 14.75 -2.50
C ALA A 481 6.01 14.73 -2.14
N HIS A 482 6.90 14.86 -3.13
CA HIS A 482 8.36 14.78 -2.97
C HIS A 482 8.90 13.43 -2.45
N GLN A 483 8.10 12.36 -2.54
CA GLN A 483 8.47 11.04 -2.02
C GLN A 483 9.20 10.19 -3.07
N LYS A 484 10.08 9.30 -2.60
CA LYS A 484 10.69 8.27 -3.45
C LYS A 484 9.61 7.26 -3.88
N PRO A 485 9.50 6.90 -5.17
CA PRO A 485 8.52 5.92 -5.61
C PRO A 485 8.84 4.53 -5.06
N LEU A 486 7.80 3.70 -4.89
CA LEU A 486 7.97 2.27 -4.67
C LEU A 486 8.82 1.63 -5.79
N THR A 487 9.51 0.54 -5.46
CA THR A 487 10.35 -0.22 -6.41
C THR A 487 9.54 -0.90 -7.51
N PHE A 488 8.26 -1.17 -7.26
CA PHE A 488 7.31 -1.74 -8.20
C PHE A 488 5.97 -0.98 -8.19
N ALA A 489 5.00 -1.41 -8.97
CA ALA A 489 3.64 -0.87 -8.95
C ALA A 489 2.70 -1.95 -8.37
N PRO A 490 2.09 -1.74 -7.20
CA PRO A 490 1.10 -2.68 -6.66
C PRO A 490 -0.06 -2.86 -7.64
N PRO A 491 -0.67 -4.07 -7.73
CA PRO A 491 -1.75 -4.31 -8.67
C PRO A 491 -2.93 -3.36 -8.43
N ARG A 492 -3.47 -2.77 -9.49
CA ARG A 492 -4.66 -1.89 -9.39
C ARG A 492 -5.88 -2.59 -8.77
N ALA A 493 -5.92 -3.93 -8.83
CA ALA A 493 -6.98 -4.73 -8.21
C ALA A 493 -7.05 -4.53 -6.69
N VAL A 494 -5.93 -4.24 -6.02
CA VAL A 494 -5.89 -3.92 -4.59
C VAL A 494 -6.73 -2.67 -4.30
N ALA A 495 -6.55 -1.60 -5.09
CA ALA A 495 -7.36 -0.38 -4.95
C ALA A 495 -8.84 -0.61 -5.34
N GLN A 496 -9.09 -1.41 -6.38
CA GLN A 496 -10.45 -1.72 -6.85
C GLN A 496 -11.28 -2.47 -5.82
N ASN A 497 -10.64 -3.38 -5.08
CA ASN A 497 -11.29 -4.25 -4.10
C ASN A 497 -11.21 -3.69 -2.66
N ALA A 498 -10.52 -2.56 -2.46
CA ALA A 498 -10.41 -1.94 -1.16
C ALA A 498 -11.78 -1.50 -0.62
N ILE A 499 -11.93 -1.60 0.69
CA ILE A 499 -13.17 -1.32 1.43
C ILE A 499 -12.93 -0.25 2.50
N PHE A 500 -13.96 0.54 2.78
CA PHE A 500 -13.95 1.45 3.93
C PHE A 500 -14.24 0.67 5.22
N ARG A 501 -13.33 0.77 6.19
CA ARG A 501 -13.38 0.03 7.46
C ARG A 501 -13.60 0.96 8.65
N ASN A 502 -13.92 0.42 9.83
CA ASN A 502 -14.00 1.21 11.07
C ASN A 502 -12.72 2.03 11.27
N GLY A 503 -12.84 3.32 11.63
CA GLY A 503 -11.69 4.22 11.73
C GLY A 503 -11.20 4.87 10.42
N SER A 504 -11.83 4.58 9.27
CA SER A 504 -11.55 5.35 8.04
C SER A 504 -11.86 6.84 8.25
N GLN A 505 -10.90 7.71 7.92
CA GLN A 505 -11.00 9.17 8.08
C GLN A 505 -12.17 9.79 7.32
N TRP A 506 -12.56 9.16 6.22
CA TRP A 506 -13.69 9.56 5.39
C TRP A 506 -14.36 8.33 4.81
N ARG A 507 -15.66 8.43 4.54
CA ARG A 507 -16.44 7.43 3.79
C ARG A 507 -17.44 8.14 2.89
N PRO A 508 -17.80 7.55 1.74
CA PRO A 508 -18.89 8.08 0.95
C PRO A 508 -20.19 7.95 1.74
N GLU A 509 -20.80 9.07 2.12
CA GLU A 509 -22.17 9.05 2.64
C GLU A 509 -23.11 8.54 1.54
N PRO A 510 -24.13 7.72 1.88
CA PRO A 510 -25.10 7.16 0.92
C PRO A 510 -25.74 8.18 -0.03
#